data_AF-A0A0D2PYB4-F1
#
_entry.id   AF-A0A0D2PYB4-F1
#
_cell.length_a   1.000
_cell.length_b   1.000
_cell.length_c   1.000
_cell.angle_alpha   90.00
_cell.angle_beta   90.00
_cell.angle_gamma   90.00
#
_symmetry.space_group_name_H-M   'P 1'
#
loop_
_entity.id
_entity.type
_entity.pdbx_description
1 polymer ?
#
loop_
_entity_poly.entity_id
_entity_poly.type
_entity_poly.pdbx_seq_one_letter_code
_entity_poly.pdbx_strand_id
1 'polypeptide(L)'
;MTTLNGWHRGERAVRRKLGLDGIPSTASLWSNIAGEVPEQHSTFHTTRLPFLPVCILDDEGRPWGSILAGKDGRPGFVHYPRYNTFSIEAKLWAGDPFHKVVNTVDSNSENEQFLIAGIGVELSTRRRNKFAGHVLSANISENNLSLQLRVDEALGNCPKYITLRELTPVNTASIVIEDRPQLQLTDRLSDTAIAFILESDTAFFGTTYAASKEESASYPSHLGMNHRGGRPGFVRVKPSDGRTIYLPDFSGNRFMTSLGNVEATPYACLTFISFTRGDILYLTGNARNVYGSEARAIMPLQDTLTEIFITGYTFVENALPARQIQSDIQPSPYSPPVKRLAEEVTQTQMFSSERQPTALLTRITIHSPTIATFEWESSDPLRVDPGQAAIMDFRPLLGSRQYQHMSARNPNLVNDDFIRTWTISSASPPEAESKTFSLTIREKQGGTITGLLFNTVPFITSHHLIHQ
;
A
#
# COMPACT_ATOMS: atom_id res chain seq x y z
N MET A 1 26.42 11.44 -4.37
CA MET A 1 25.82 12.22 -5.50
C MET A 1 24.48 11.60 -5.90
N THR A 2 23.60 12.30 -6.61
CA THR A 2 22.32 11.74 -7.11
C THR A 2 22.59 10.80 -8.28
N THR A 3 22.15 9.55 -8.21
CA THR A 3 22.38 8.55 -9.29
C THR A 3 21.40 8.68 -10.45
N LEU A 4 20.24 9.26 -10.20
CA LEU A 4 19.20 9.43 -11.21
C LEU A 4 19.29 10.81 -11.86
N ASN A 5 18.96 10.89 -13.15
CA ASN A 5 18.85 12.14 -13.92
C ASN A 5 17.39 12.49 -14.25
N GLY A 6 16.49 12.18 -13.32
CA GLY A 6 15.04 12.37 -13.47
C GLY A 6 14.23 11.10 -13.21
N TRP A 7 12.97 11.16 -13.61
CA TRP A 7 12.03 10.05 -13.54
C TRP A 7 12.05 9.23 -14.83
N HIS A 8 12.05 7.90 -14.73
CA HIS A 8 11.95 7.04 -15.91
C HIS A 8 10.54 7.10 -16.53
N ARG A 9 10.33 6.50 -17.71
CA ARG A 9 9.06 6.60 -18.47
C ARG A 9 7.80 6.30 -17.64
N GLY A 10 7.85 5.31 -16.77
CA GLY A 10 6.71 4.86 -15.99
C GLY A 10 6.33 5.86 -14.90
N GLU A 11 7.30 6.33 -14.11
CA GLU A 11 7.07 7.36 -13.10
C GLU A 11 6.54 8.64 -13.72
N ARG A 12 7.08 9.08 -14.87
CA ARG A 12 6.54 10.22 -15.62
C ARG A 12 5.08 10.01 -16.02
N ALA A 13 4.72 8.81 -16.47
CA ALA A 13 3.34 8.50 -16.83
C ALA A 13 2.40 8.54 -15.61
N VAL A 14 2.78 7.93 -14.49
CA VAL A 14 2.02 7.97 -13.24
C VAL A 14 1.85 9.39 -12.72
N ARG A 15 2.94 10.19 -12.74
CA ARG A 15 2.92 11.58 -12.30
C ARG A 15 1.95 12.43 -13.12
N ARG A 16 1.91 12.27 -14.44
CA ARG A 16 0.93 12.94 -15.31
C ARG A 16 -0.50 12.51 -14.99
N LYS A 17 -0.77 11.20 -14.88
CA LYS A 17 -2.11 10.67 -14.56
C LYS A 17 -2.64 11.17 -13.21
N LEU A 18 -1.76 11.35 -12.23
CA LEU A 18 -2.10 11.82 -10.88
C LEU A 18 -1.96 13.34 -10.70
N GLY A 19 -1.65 14.09 -11.76
CA GLY A 19 -1.48 15.55 -11.70
C GLY A 19 -0.31 16.03 -10.82
N LEU A 20 0.67 15.17 -10.54
CA LEU A 20 1.79 15.48 -9.65
C LEU A 20 2.80 16.46 -10.28
N ASP A 21 2.82 16.56 -11.61
CA ASP A 21 3.67 17.54 -12.31
C ASP A 21 3.19 18.98 -12.08
N GLY A 22 1.92 19.18 -11.71
CA GLY A 22 1.40 20.45 -11.26
C GLY A 22 1.78 20.82 -9.82
N ILE A 23 2.55 19.98 -9.12
CA ILE A 23 2.98 20.18 -7.72
C ILE A 23 4.50 20.41 -7.70
N PRO A 24 4.98 21.67 -7.71
CA PRO A 24 6.41 22.00 -7.85
C PRO A 24 7.31 21.31 -6.82
N SER A 25 6.83 21.15 -5.58
CA SER A 25 7.59 20.50 -4.50
C SER A 25 7.87 19.02 -4.72
N THR A 26 7.22 18.38 -5.70
CA THR A 26 7.41 16.97 -6.02
C THR A 26 8.25 16.73 -7.28
N ALA A 27 8.55 17.78 -8.06
CA ALA A 27 9.17 17.66 -9.37
C ALA A 27 10.56 17.01 -9.31
N SER A 28 11.38 17.46 -8.36
CA SER A 28 12.77 17.01 -8.21
C SER A 28 12.99 15.96 -7.13
N LEU A 29 11.94 15.27 -6.64
CA LEU A 29 12.13 14.29 -5.54
C LEU A 29 13.10 13.15 -5.91
N TRP A 30 13.31 12.87 -7.20
CA TRP A 30 14.28 11.87 -7.66
C TRP A 30 15.71 12.18 -7.15
N SER A 31 16.04 13.45 -6.89
CA SER A 31 17.34 13.86 -6.34
C SER A 31 17.56 13.39 -4.90
N ASN A 32 16.51 12.92 -4.21
CA ASN A 32 16.62 12.36 -2.87
C ASN A 32 16.96 10.85 -2.88
N ILE A 33 17.00 10.22 -4.06
CA ILE A 33 17.48 8.86 -4.22
C ILE A 33 19.02 8.94 -4.30
N ALA A 34 19.67 8.47 -3.25
CA ALA A 34 21.12 8.52 -3.14
C ALA A 34 21.75 7.39 -3.94
N GLY A 35 22.86 7.68 -4.63
CA GLY A 35 23.67 6.67 -5.32
C GLY A 35 24.53 5.79 -4.42
N GLU A 36 24.47 6.07 -3.12
CA GLU A 36 25.36 5.53 -2.11
C GLU A 36 24.55 5.23 -0.87
N VAL A 37 24.97 4.26 -0.07
CA VAL A 37 24.31 3.95 1.19
C VAL A 37 24.75 4.96 2.24
N PRO A 38 23.87 5.86 2.73
CA PRO A 38 24.23 6.77 3.81
C PRO A 38 24.61 5.98 5.07
N GLU A 39 25.52 6.50 5.90
CA GLU A 39 25.96 5.85 7.14
C GLU A 39 24.79 5.46 8.06
N GLN A 40 23.77 6.32 8.14
CA GLN A 40 22.56 6.04 8.92
C GLN A 40 21.77 4.84 8.37
N HIS A 41 21.83 4.59 7.05
CA HIS A 41 21.18 3.46 6.40
C HIS A 41 22.01 2.19 6.55
N SER A 42 23.34 2.25 6.40
CA SER A 42 24.19 1.07 6.60
C SER A 42 24.07 0.58 8.05
N THR A 43 24.22 1.47 9.03
CA THR A 43 24.02 1.17 10.46
C THR A 43 22.65 0.56 10.73
N PHE A 44 21.60 1.09 10.09
CA PHE A 44 20.25 0.56 10.23
C PHE A 44 20.13 -0.89 9.73
N HIS A 45 20.61 -1.16 8.51
CA HIS A 45 20.52 -2.51 7.93
C HIS A 45 21.35 -3.53 8.70
N THR A 46 22.53 -3.13 9.22
CA THR A 46 23.43 -4.05 9.91
C THR A 46 23.05 -4.34 11.36
N THR A 47 22.36 -3.41 12.05
CA THR A 47 22.14 -3.52 13.51
C THR A 47 20.70 -3.68 13.95
N ARG A 48 19.69 -3.36 13.11
CA ARG A 48 18.29 -3.23 13.57
C ARG A 48 17.32 -4.26 13.00
N LEU A 49 17.69 -4.97 11.94
CA LEU A 49 16.74 -5.77 11.16
C LEU A 49 16.75 -7.24 11.59
N PRO A 50 15.63 -7.81 12.08
CA PRO A 50 15.51 -9.25 12.30
C PRO A 50 15.26 -10.03 10.99
N PHE A 51 14.78 -9.36 9.95
CA PHE A 51 14.59 -9.90 8.61
C PHE A 51 14.71 -8.79 7.55
N LEU A 52 14.90 -9.17 6.30
CA LEU A 52 15.07 -8.29 5.15
C LEU A 52 14.29 -8.85 3.94
N PRO A 53 13.12 -8.25 3.62
CA PRO A 53 12.44 -8.48 2.36
C PRO A 53 13.29 -8.00 1.19
N VAL A 54 13.45 -8.86 0.18
CA VAL A 54 14.14 -8.57 -1.07
C VAL A 54 13.28 -8.95 -2.27
N CYS A 55 13.45 -8.24 -3.37
CA CYS A 55 12.89 -8.55 -4.68
C CYS A 55 14.01 -9.06 -5.57
N ILE A 56 13.74 -10.16 -6.25
CA ILE A 56 14.59 -10.81 -7.24
C ILE A 56 13.74 -11.14 -8.48
N LEU A 57 14.37 -11.51 -9.59
CA LEU A 57 13.69 -11.99 -10.78
C LEU A 57 13.91 -13.49 -10.96
N ASP A 58 12.90 -14.22 -11.43
CA ASP A 58 13.10 -15.55 -11.98
C ASP A 58 13.58 -15.50 -13.44
N ASP A 59 13.83 -16.67 -14.04
CA ASP A 59 14.34 -16.81 -15.41
C ASP A 59 13.38 -16.26 -16.48
N GLU A 60 12.09 -16.08 -16.13
CA GLU A 60 11.09 -15.46 -17.00
C GLU A 60 11.01 -13.93 -16.80
N GLY A 61 11.87 -13.37 -15.96
CA GLY A 61 11.88 -11.95 -15.61
C GLY A 61 10.74 -11.53 -14.68
N ARG A 62 10.03 -12.49 -14.07
CA ARG A 62 8.94 -12.19 -13.13
C ARG A 62 9.54 -11.87 -11.77
N PRO A 63 9.10 -10.78 -11.10
CA PRO A 63 9.57 -10.47 -9.77
C PRO A 63 9.03 -11.51 -8.78
N TRP A 64 9.88 -11.90 -7.85
CA TRP A 64 9.53 -12.64 -6.65
C TRP A 64 10.03 -11.90 -5.43
N GLY A 65 9.26 -11.94 -4.35
CA GLY A 65 9.71 -11.50 -3.04
C GLY A 65 10.35 -12.66 -2.30
N SER A 66 11.40 -12.39 -1.53
CA SER A 66 12.03 -13.34 -0.61
C SER A 66 12.24 -12.65 0.73
N ILE A 67 12.28 -13.40 1.82
CA ILE A 67 12.56 -12.87 3.16
C ILE A 67 13.88 -13.45 3.65
N LEU A 68 14.92 -12.62 3.72
CA LEU A 68 16.21 -13.02 4.26
C LEU A 68 16.23 -12.79 5.77
N ALA A 69 16.69 -13.75 6.56
CA ALA A 69 16.82 -13.60 8.00
C ALA A 69 18.05 -14.35 8.52
N GLY A 70 18.61 -13.87 9.63
CA GLY A 70 19.65 -14.58 10.36
C GLY A 70 19.15 -15.91 10.89
N LYS A 71 20.05 -16.91 10.98
CA LYS A 71 19.72 -18.29 11.38
C LYS A 71 18.97 -18.42 12.72
N ASP A 72 19.17 -17.45 13.60
CA ASP A 72 18.66 -17.41 14.97
C ASP A 72 17.61 -16.30 15.17
N GLY A 73 17.18 -15.64 14.08
CA GLY A 73 16.20 -14.55 14.10
C GLY A 73 16.70 -13.23 14.70
N ARG A 74 18.00 -13.12 14.99
CA ARG A 74 18.60 -11.89 15.54
C ARG A 74 19.13 -10.97 14.43
N PRO A 75 19.13 -9.64 14.67
CA PRO A 75 19.89 -8.72 13.82
C PRO A 75 21.38 -9.05 13.77
N GLY A 76 22.06 -8.57 12.72
CA GLY A 76 23.51 -8.77 12.53
C GLY A 76 23.87 -9.71 11.38
N PHE A 77 22.88 -10.24 10.65
CA PHE A 77 23.12 -11.08 9.47
C PHE A 77 23.45 -10.29 8.20
N VAL A 78 23.30 -8.96 8.23
CA VAL A 78 23.70 -8.03 7.18
C VAL A 78 24.95 -7.27 7.64
N HIS A 79 25.96 -7.22 6.78
CA HIS A 79 27.22 -6.52 7.01
C HIS A 79 27.45 -5.48 5.92
N TYR A 80 28.24 -4.45 6.24
CA TYR A 80 28.66 -3.41 5.30
C TYR A 80 30.19 -3.35 5.26
N PRO A 81 30.85 -4.33 4.61
CA PRO A 81 32.32 -4.52 4.71
C PRO A 81 33.11 -3.42 4.00
N ARG A 82 32.55 -2.83 2.94
CA ARG A 82 33.18 -1.76 2.15
C ARG A 82 32.11 -0.92 1.48
N TYR A 83 32.56 0.21 0.92
CA TYR A 83 31.70 1.22 0.30
C TYR A 83 30.65 0.61 -0.65
N ASN A 84 29.38 0.99 -0.41
CA ASN A 84 28.17 0.57 -1.13
C ASN A 84 27.98 -0.94 -1.32
N THR A 85 28.61 -1.77 -0.48
CA THR A 85 28.50 -3.22 -0.59
C THR A 85 27.83 -3.78 0.65
N PHE A 86 26.76 -4.56 0.49
CA PHE A 86 26.22 -5.39 1.56
C PHE A 86 26.70 -6.83 1.41
N SER A 87 27.06 -7.46 2.53
CA SER A 87 27.32 -8.90 2.65
C SER A 87 26.30 -9.50 3.59
N ILE A 88 25.51 -10.45 3.13
CA ILE A 88 24.34 -10.98 3.82
C ILE A 88 24.53 -12.48 4.02
N GLU A 89 24.43 -12.92 5.28
CA GLU A 89 24.55 -14.32 5.69
C GLU A 89 23.19 -14.79 6.24
N ALA A 90 22.32 -15.28 5.37
CA ALA A 90 20.94 -15.62 5.72
C ALA A 90 20.70 -17.13 5.74
N LYS A 91 19.72 -17.58 6.53
CA LYS A 91 19.19 -18.95 6.44
C LYS A 91 17.90 -18.94 5.64
N LEU A 92 17.92 -19.62 4.50
CA LEU A 92 16.74 -19.88 3.68
C LEU A 92 15.98 -21.08 4.22
N TRP A 93 14.70 -21.17 3.85
CA TRP A 93 13.83 -22.31 4.11
C TRP A 93 13.31 -22.88 2.81
N ALA A 94 12.85 -24.14 2.86
CA ALA A 94 12.18 -24.77 1.74
C ALA A 94 10.98 -23.91 1.31
N GLY A 95 10.86 -23.70 -0.01
CA GLY A 95 9.83 -22.85 -0.60
C GLY A 95 10.16 -21.35 -0.65
N ASP A 96 11.28 -20.88 -0.10
CA ASP A 96 11.70 -19.48 -0.33
C ASP A 96 12.09 -19.27 -1.82
N PRO A 97 11.55 -18.26 -2.52
CA PRO A 97 11.84 -18.03 -3.93
C PRO A 97 13.32 -17.83 -4.27
N PHE A 98 14.16 -17.42 -3.31
CA PHE A 98 15.60 -17.22 -3.54
C PHE A 98 16.31 -18.52 -3.96
N HIS A 99 15.82 -19.68 -3.52
CA HIS A 99 16.35 -21.00 -3.93
C HIS A 99 16.26 -21.22 -5.44
N LYS A 100 15.22 -20.69 -6.09
CA LYS A 100 14.95 -20.92 -7.51
C LYS A 100 15.84 -20.06 -8.42
N VAL A 101 16.42 -19.00 -7.86
CA VAL A 101 17.04 -17.90 -8.62
C VAL A 101 18.56 -17.89 -8.51
N VAL A 102 19.14 -18.49 -7.46
CA VAL A 102 20.61 -18.57 -7.31
C VAL A 102 21.27 -19.35 -8.45
N ASN A 103 20.62 -20.38 -8.99
CA ASN A 103 21.15 -21.14 -10.12
C ASN A 103 21.35 -20.25 -11.37
N THR A 104 20.60 -19.17 -11.50
CA THR A 104 20.68 -18.22 -12.62
C THR A 104 21.86 -17.26 -12.46
N VAL A 105 22.29 -16.97 -11.23
CA VAL A 105 23.39 -16.02 -10.95
C VAL A 105 24.72 -16.54 -11.49
N ASP A 106 24.98 -17.84 -11.38
CA ASP A 106 26.22 -18.48 -11.89
C ASP A 106 26.18 -18.73 -13.41
N SER A 107 24.99 -18.66 -14.03
CA SER A 107 24.75 -19.03 -15.43
C SER A 107 24.80 -17.86 -16.40
N ASN A 108 24.70 -16.62 -15.91
CA ASN A 108 24.56 -15.45 -16.77
C ASN A 108 25.92 -14.95 -17.28
N SER A 109 25.97 -14.85 -18.62
CA SER A 109 27.06 -14.29 -19.42
C SER A 109 27.63 -12.99 -18.85
N GLU A 110 28.92 -12.74 -19.12
CA GLU A 110 29.77 -11.64 -18.62
C GLU A 110 29.21 -10.20 -18.64
N ASN A 111 27.98 -9.96 -19.13
CA ASN A 111 27.39 -8.64 -19.31
C ASN A 111 26.00 -8.40 -18.65
N GLU A 112 25.31 -9.40 -18.07
CA GLU A 112 24.01 -9.17 -17.42
C GLU A 112 24.11 -9.21 -15.88
N GLN A 113 24.02 -8.04 -15.25
CA GLN A 113 24.07 -7.91 -13.80
C GLN A 113 22.75 -8.36 -13.15
N PHE A 114 22.83 -9.35 -12.28
CA PHE A 114 21.65 -9.87 -11.57
C PHE A 114 21.08 -8.81 -10.61
N LEU A 115 19.85 -8.35 -10.87
CA LEU A 115 19.22 -7.24 -10.13
C LEU A 115 18.67 -7.69 -8.77
N ILE A 116 18.75 -6.81 -7.78
CA ILE A 116 18.14 -7.00 -6.46
C ILE A 116 17.65 -5.68 -5.88
N ALA A 117 16.53 -5.71 -5.17
CA ALA A 117 16.10 -4.60 -4.33
C ALA A 117 15.67 -5.08 -2.95
N GLY A 118 15.85 -4.27 -1.92
CA GLY A 118 15.48 -4.64 -0.55
C GLY A 118 14.86 -3.50 0.22
N ILE A 119 14.15 -3.83 1.29
CA ILE A 119 13.63 -2.83 2.23
C ILE A 119 13.82 -3.27 3.67
N GLY A 120 14.74 -2.63 4.39
CA GLY A 120 14.79 -2.80 5.83
C GLY A 120 13.60 -2.13 6.50
N VAL A 121 12.89 -2.85 7.38
CA VAL A 121 11.79 -2.34 8.18
C VAL A 121 11.99 -2.70 9.65
N GLU A 122 12.18 -1.67 10.47
CA GLU A 122 12.17 -1.80 11.93
C GLU A 122 10.76 -1.50 12.44
N LEU A 123 10.02 -2.56 12.75
CA LEU A 123 8.62 -2.48 13.15
C LEU A 123 8.44 -1.71 14.48
N SER A 124 9.39 -1.79 15.40
CA SER A 124 9.33 -1.16 16.73
C SER A 124 9.45 0.37 16.74
N THR A 125 9.96 0.96 15.66
CA THR A 125 10.15 2.42 15.54
C THR A 125 9.43 3.01 14.33
N ARG A 126 8.75 2.17 13.52
CA ARG A 126 8.21 2.53 12.19
C ARG A 126 9.29 3.06 11.23
N ARG A 127 10.55 2.66 11.38
CA ARG A 127 11.62 3.10 10.48
C ARG A 127 11.72 2.14 9.29
N ARG A 128 11.86 2.69 8.08
CA ARG A 128 12.14 1.90 6.88
C ARG A 128 13.09 2.62 5.92
N ASN A 129 14.03 1.87 5.38
CA ASN A 129 14.96 2.33 4.35
C ASN A 129 15.00 1.28 3.25
N LYS A 130 14.87 1.71 1.98
CA LYS A 130 14.96 0.82 0.83
C LYS A 130 16.30 0.99 0.12
N PHE A 131 16.69 -0.04 -0.62
CA PHE A 131 17.80 0.00 -1.56
C PHE A 131 17.47 -0.77 -2.83
N ALA A 132 18.19 -0.47 -3.91
CA ALA A 132 18.26 -1.27 -5.13
C ALA A 132 19.70 -1.32 -5.63
N GLY A 133 20.02 -2.37 -6.40
CA GLY A 133 21.31 -2.52 -7.05
C GLY A 133 21.47 -3.91 -7.66
N HIS A 134 22.68 -4.45 -7.62
CA HIS A 134 23.03 -5.70 -8.30
C HIS A 134 23.79 -6.66 -7.39
N VAL A 135 23.55 -7.95 -7.58
CA VAL A 135 24.29 -9.03 -6.92
C VAL A 135 25.67 -9.16 -7.54
N LEU A 136 26.68 -9.26 -6.68
CA LEU A 136 28.08 -9.49 -7.05
C LEU A 136 28.42 -10.98 -6.97
N SER A 137 27.84 -11.70 -6.00
CA SER A 137 27.99 -13.15 -5.83
C SER A 137 26.90 -13.67 -4.92
N ALA A 138 26.36 -14.86 -5.20
CA ALA A 138 25.41 -15.54 -4.32
C ALA A 138 25.75 -17.03 -4.27
N ASN A 139 25.90 -17.58 -3.07
CA ASN A 139 26.18 -19.00 -2.87
C ASN A 139 25.22 -19.57 -1.83
N ILE A 140 24.65 -20.75 -2.11
CA ILE A 140 23.81 -21.49 -1.16
C ILE A 140 24.51 -22.79 -0.79
N SER A 141 24.75 -23.00 0.50
CA SER A 141 25.23 -24.27 1.05
C SER A 141 24.35 -24.69 2.22
N GLU A 142 23.71 -25.85 2.12
CA GLU A 142 22.82 -26.39 3.17
C GLU A 142 21.76 -25.38 3.65
N ASN A 143 21.13 -24.68 2.70
CA ASN A 143 20.16 -23.59 2.91
C ASN A 143 20.74 -22.32 3.58
N ASN A 144 22.05 -22.20 3.75
CA ASN A 144 22.69 -20.95 4.14
C ASN A 144 23.08 -20.18 2.89
N LEU A 145 22.57 -18.96 2.77
CA LEU A 145 22.86 -18.03 1.69
C LEU A 145 23.98 -17.07 2.14
N SER A 146 25.09 -17.07 1.39
CA SER A 146 26.07 -15.99 1.42
C SER A 146 25.91 -15.14 0.17
N LEU A 147 25.49 -13.88 0.35
CA LEU A 147 25.15 -12.96 -0.72
C LEU A 147 25.96 -11.69 -0.59
N GLN A 148 26.67 -11.30 -1.65
CA GLN A 148 27.26 -9.97 -1.79
C GLN A 148 26.50 -9.20 -2.87
N LEU A 149 26.16 -7.94 -2.56
CA LEU A 149 25.50 -7.04 -3.48
C LEU A 149 26.09 -5.64 -3.39
N ARG A 150 26.06 -4.92 -4.51
CA ARG A 150 26.37 -3.50 -4.60
C ARG A 150 25.06 -2.72 -4.64
N VAL A 151 24.98 -1.65 -3.87
CA VAL A 151 23.84 -0.74 -3.83
C VAL A 151 24.10 0.44 -4.75
N ASP A 152 23.14 0.71 -5.64
CA ASP A 152 23.14 1.81 -6.61
C ASP A 152 22.10 2.87 -6.28
N GLU A 153 21.09 2.49 -5.51
CA GLU A 153 20.03 3.38 -5.05
C GLU A 153 19.74 3.13 -3.58
N ALA A 154 19.71 4.19 -2.77
CA ALA A 154 19.28 4.14 -1.39
C ALA A 154 18.28 5.26 -1.11
N LEU A 155 17.19 4.93 -0.42
CA LEU A 155 16.14 5.88 -0.11
C LEU A 155 15.54 5.62 1.28
N GLY A 156 15.50 6.67 2.11
CA GLY A 156 14.77 6.67 3.36
C GLY A 156 13.28 6.94 3.10
N ASN A 157 12.40 6.13 3.66
CA ASN A 157 10.95 6.29 3.48
C ASN A 157 10.26 6.69 4.79
N CYS A 158 9.10 7.33 4.67
CA CYS A 158 8.33 7.81 5.83
C CYS A 158 7.76 6.68 6.69
N PRO A 159 7.42 6.91 7.98
CA PRO A 159 6.94 5.87 8.90
C PRO A 159 5.46 5.46 8.71
N LYS A 160 4.78 6.01 7.69
CA LYS A 160 3.35 5.78 7.51
C LYS A 160 3.03 4.30 7.27
N TYR A 161 1.89 3.89 7.81
CA TYR A 161 1.25 2.59 7.62
C TYR A 161 1.98 1.40 8.24
N ILE A 162 3.04 1.63 9.02
CA ILE A 162 3.71 0.57 9.76
C ILE A 162 3.02 0.41 11.12
N THR A 163 2.47 -0.77 11.38
CA THR A 163 2.00 -1.18 12.71
C THR A 163 3.21 -1.42 13.60
N LEU A 164 3.24 -0.80 14.79
CA LEU A 164 4.30 -1.03 15.76
C LEU A 164 4.18 -2.44 16.33
N ARG A 165 5.29 -3.16 16.31
CA ARG A 165 5.43 -4.53 16.82
C ARG A 165 6.85 -4.74 17.33
N GLU A 166 6.96 -5.47 18.43
CA GLU A 166 8.23 -6.07 18.87
C GLU A 166 8.31 -7.50 18.36
N LEU A 167 9.50 -7.90 17.90
CA LEU A 167 9.77 -9.26 17.45
C LEU A 167 10.82 -9.92 18.34
N THR A 168 10.49 -11.10 18.83
CA THR A 168 11.37 -11.95 19.62
C THR A 168 11.90 -13.08 18.73
N PRO A 169 13.20 -13.37 18.75
CA PRO A 169 13.76 -14.49 18.01
C PRO A 169 13.23 -15.84 18.50
N VAL A 170 12.96 -16.76 17.58
CA VAL A 170 12.49 -18.12 17.88
C VAL A 170 13.14 -19.15 16.97
N ASN A 171 13.20 -20.41 17.41
CA ASN A 171 13.55 -21.52 16.52
C ASN A 171 12.36 -21.87 15.64
N THR A 172 12.63 -22.17 14.37
CA THR A 172 11.61 -22.50 13.38
C THR A 172 11.79 -23.89 12.81
N ALA A 173 10.68 -24.45 12.35
CA ALA A 173 10.61 -25.65 11.52
C ALA A 173 9.60 -25.34 10.42
N SER A 174 10.11 -24.84 9.29
CA SER A 174 9.30 -24.41 8.16
C SER A 174 8.65 -25.60 7.45
N ILE A 175 7.39 -25.46 7.06
CA ILE A 175 6.67 -26.47 6.27
C ILE A 175 6.10 -25.81 5.02
N VAL A 176 6.43 -26.35 3.85
CA VAL A 176 5.81 -25.93 2.59
C VAL A 176 4.42 -26.53 2.52
N ILE A 177 3.40 -25.69 2.60
CA ILE A 177 1.99 -26.12 2.49
C ILE A 177 1.59 -26.21 1.03
N GLU A 178 2.01 -25.22 0.23
CA GLU A 178 1.70 -25.14 -1.20
C GLU A 178 2.91 -24.58 -1.94
N ASP A 179 3.32 -25.22 -3.04
CA ASP A 179 4.30 -24.67 -3.99
C ASP A 179 3.74 -24.78 -5.41
N ARG A 180 3.19 -23.66 -5.90
CA ARG A 180 2.58 -23.53 -7.22
C ARG A 180 3.23 -22.37 -7.97
N PRO A 181 4.50 -22.52 -8.41
CA PRO A 181 5.26 -21.44 -9.05
C PRO A 181 4.67 -21.00 -10.41
N GLN A 182 3.79 -21.83 -10.99
CA GLN A 182 3.03 -21.54 -12.20
C GLN A 182 1.57 -21.94 -11.99
N LEU A 183 0.65 -21.01 -12.26
CA LEU A 183 -0.80 -21.23 -12.31
C LEU A 183 -1.28 -21.22 -13.76
N GLN A 184 -2.16 -22.16 -14.10
CA GLN A 184 -2.92 -22.15 -15.35
C GLN A 184 -3.95 -21.02 -15.33
N LEU A 185 -4.46 -20.61 -16.49
CA LEU A 185 -5.37 -19.45 -16.59
C LEU A 185 -6.63 -19.57 -15.71
N THR A 186 -7.17 -20.77 -15.55
CA THR A 186 -8.40 -21.05 -14.78
C THR A 186 -8.15 -21.38 -13.31
N ASP A 187 -6.88 -21.51 -12.89
CA ASP A 187 -6.54 -21.77 -11.51
C ASP A 187 -6.95 -20.61 -10.61
N ARG A 188 -7.20 -20.92 -9.33
CA ARG A 188 -7.48 -19.96 -8.25
C ARG A 188 -6.42 -20.11 -7.15
N LEU A 189 -6.30 -19.11 -6.29
CA LEU A 189 -5.61 -19.29 -5.01
C LEU A 189 -6.43 -20.23 -4.12
N SER A 190 -5.75 -20.95 -3.22
CA SER A 190 -6.44 -21.73 -2.18
C SER A 190 -7.19 -20.81 -1.22
N ASP A 191 -8.26 -21.33 -0.60
CA ASP A 191 -9.01 -20.58 0.41
C ASP A 191 -8.12 -20.15 1.59
N THR A 192 -7.13 -20.97 1.95
CA THR A 192 -6.15 -20.65 2.99
C THR A 192 -5.27 -19.46 2.61
N ALA A 193 -4.77 -19.42 1.36
CA ALA A 193 -3.98 -18.28 0.87
C ALA A 193 -4.83 -17.01 0.79
N ILE A 194 -6.09 -17.11 0.33
CA ILE A 194 -7.02 -15.98 0.31
C ILE A 194 -7.27 -15.46 1.73
N ALA A 195 -7.61 -16.33 2.67
CA ALA A 195 -7.83 -15.95 4.08
C ALA A 195 -6.59 -15.25 4.66
N PHE A 196 -5.40 -15.78 4.39
CA PHE A 196 -4.13 -15.19 4.83
C PHE A 196 -3.93 -13.76 4.31
N ILE A 197 -4.24 -13.50 3.03
CA ILE A 197 -4.19 -12.15 2.44
C ILE A 197 -5.19 -11.23 3.15
N LEU A 198 -6.42 -11.71 3.38
CA LEU A 198 -7.49 -10.93 3.99
C LEU A 198 -7.29 -10.65 5.50
N GLU A 199 -6.46 -11.43 6.18
CA GLU A 199 -6.04 -11.20 7.58
C GLU A 199 -4.84 -10.26 7.69
N SER A 200 -4.08 -10.07 6.61
CA SER A 200 -2.82 -9.35 6.62
C SER A 200 -2.99 -7.84 6.73
N ASP A 201 -2.15 -7.19 7.54
CA ASP A 201 -2.07 -5.74 7.64
C ASP A 201 -0.81 -5.14 6.99
N THR A 202 0.07 -6.01 6.50
CA THR A 202 1.32 -5.68 5.80
C THR A 202 1.47 -6.55 4.57
N ALA A 203 1.91 -5.93 3.46
CA ALA A 203 2.35 -6.58 2.25
C ALA A 203 3.69 -5.96 1.80
N PHE A 204 4.66 -6.79 1.47
CA PHE A 204 5.87 -6.36 0.78
C PHE A 204 5.62 -6.42 -0.72
N PHE A 205 5.83 -5.30 -1.41
CA PHE A 205 5.47 -5.10 -2.80
C PHE A 205 6.73 -4.94 -3.64
N GLY A 206 7.06 -5.99 -4.39
CA GLY A 206 8.18 -6.01 -5.31
C GLY A 206 7.75 -5.69 -6.74
N THR A 207 8.59 -4.96 -7.46
CA THR A 207 8.29 -4.46 -8.82
C THR A 207 9.58 -4.41 -9.63
N THR A 208 9.48 -4.42 -10.95
CA THR A 208 10.63 -4.36 -11.85
C THR A 208 10.49 -3.23 -12.85
N TYR A 209 11.61 -2.59 -13.18
CA TYR A 209 11.71 -1.69 -14.33
C TYR A 209 12.74 -2.26 -15.29
N ALA A 210 12.27 -2.72 -16.45
CA ALA A 210 13.11 -3.09 -17.58
C ALA A 210 13.32 -1.87 -18.50
N ALA A 211 14.54 -1.34 -18.51
CA ALA A 211 14.93 -0.25 -19.39
C ALA A 211 14.96 -0.71 -20.85
N SER A 212 14.53 0.17 -21.77
CA SER A 212 14.81 -0.01 -23.19
C SER A 212 16.30 0.24 -23.46
N LYS A 213 16.80 -0.16 -24.64
CA LYS A 213 18.20 0.10 -25.02
C LYS A 213 18.51 1.59 -25.05
N GLU A 214 17.53 2.41 -25.42
CA GLU A 214 17.63 3.86 -25.52
C GLU A 214 17.62 4.53 -24.14
N GLU A 215 16.93 3.94 -23.16
CA GLU A 215 16.81 4.49 -21.80
C GLU A 215 17.90 4.00 -20.85
N SER A 216 18.50 2.84 -21.08
CA SER A 216 19.42 2.18 -20.14
C SER A 216 20.58 3.07 -19.67
N ALA A 217 21.05 3.98 -20.51
CA ALA A 217 22.11 4.93 -20.17
C ALA A 217 21.68 6.03 -19.18
N SER A 218 20.41 6.42 -19.19
CA SER A 218 19.86 7.48 -18.32
C SER A 218 19.05 6.92 -17.14
N TYR A 219 18.41 5.78 -17.36
CA TYR A 219 17.50 5.09 -16.46
C TYR A 219 17.78 3.59 -16.57
N PRO A 220 18.80 3.05 -15.88
CA PRO A 220 19.11 1.64 -15.93
C PRO A 220 17.97 0.78 -15.36
N SER A 221 17.90 -0.47 -15.81
CA SER A 221 16.98 -1.45 -15.25
C SER A 221 17.25 -1.63 -13.76
N HIS A 222 16.19 -1.72 -12.96
CA HIS A 222 16.29 -1.88 -11.52
C HIS A 222 15.06 -2.57 -10.96
N LEU A 223 15.18 -3.12 -9.76
CA LEU A 223 14.07 -3.63 -9.00
C LEU A 223 13.63 -2.63 -7.94
N GLY A 224 12.40 -2.78 -7.47
CA GLY A 224 11.89 -2.08 -6.30
C GLY A 224 11.35 -3.07 -5.30
N MET A 225 11.59 -2.82 -4.01
CA MET A 225 10.92 -3.49 -2.91
C MET A 225 10.34 -2.43 -1.96
N ASN A 226 9.08 -2.57 -1.58
CA ASN A 226 8.37 -1.59 -0.78
C ASN A 226 7.52 -2.24 0.31
N HIS A 227 7.27 -1.50 1.39
CA HIS A 227 6.34 -1.89 2.44
C HIS A 227 5.01 -1.17 2.21
N ARG A 228 3.93 -1.95 2.03
CA ARG A 228 2.56 -1.45 2.01
C ARG A 228 1.86 -1.96 3.25
N GLY A 229 1.36 -1.04 4.07
CA GLY A 229 0.62 -1.40 5.27
C GLY A 229 -0.76 -0.74 5.29
N GLY A 230 -1.62 -1.26 6.14
CA GLY A 230 -2.99 -0.80 6.30
C GLY A 230 -3.61 -1.33 7.58
N ARG A 231 -4.93 -1.42 7.61
CA ARG A 231 -5.64 -2.25 8.59
C ARG A 231 -5.71 -3.68 8.04
N PRO A 232 -5.81 -4.72 8.90
CA PRO A 232 -6.04 -6.10 8.43
C PRO A 232 -7.12 -6.16 7.33
N GLY A 233 -6.78 -6.75 6.19
CA GLY A 233 -7.69 -6.90 5.05
C GLY A 233 -7.81 -5.68 4.15
N PHE A 234 -6.87 -4.74 4.20
CA PHE A 234 -6.79 -3.61 3.26
C PHE A 234 -6.49 -4.04 1.83
N VAL A 235 -5.79 -5.18 1.65
CA VAL A 235 -5.63 -5.85 0.36
C VAL A 235 -6.83 -6.77 0.15
N ARG A 236 -7.43 -6.74 -1.04
CA ARG A 236 -8.61 -7.55 -1.37
C ARG A 236 -8.29 -8.55 -2.49
N VAL A 237 -8.96 -9.70 -2.47
CA VAL A 237 -8.95 -10.68 -3.55
C VAL A 237 -10.30 -10.61 -4.26
N LYS A 238 -10.30 -10.59 -5.59
CA LYS A 238 -11.51 -10.55 -6.41
C LYS A 238 -12.30 -11.85 -6.24
N PRO A 239 -13.55 -11.82 -5.73
CA PRO A 239 -14.31 -13.05 -5.45
C PRO A 239 -14.58 -13.90 -6.70
N SER A 240 -14.85 -13.25 -7.84
CA SER A 240 -15.22 -13.95 -9.08
C SER A 240 -14.12 -14.87 -9.61
N ASP A 241 -12.83 -14.50 -9.51
CA ASP A 241 -11.71 -15.32 -9.97
C ASP A 241 -10.83 -15.92 -8.86
N GLY A 242 -10.89 -15.40 -7.63
CA GLY A 242 -10.13 -15.92 -6.49
C GLY A 242 -8.62 -15.82 -6.63
N ARG A 243 -8.09 -14.95 -7.51
CA ARG A 243 -6.64 -14.78 -7.69
C ARG A 243 -6.20 -13.38 -8.11
N THR A 244 -7.11 -12.52 -8.58
CA THR A 244 -6.80 -11.13 -8.82
C THR A 244 -6.77 -10.40 -7.49
N ILE A 245 -5.62 -9.81 -7.18
CA ILE A 245 -5.40 -9.05 -5.95
C ILE A 245 -5.47 -7.55 -6.27
N TYR A 246 -6.18 -6.81 -5.42
CA TYR A 246 -6.20 -5.35 -5.47
C TYR A 246 -5.48 -4.78 -4.25
N LEU A 247 -4.36 -4.11 -4.53
CA LEU A 247 -3.57 -3.36 -3.56
C LEU A 247 -3.91 -1.86 -3.68
N PRO A 248 -4.57 -1.24 -2.70
CA PRO A 248 -4.87 0.19 -2.75
C PRO A 248 -3.62 1.05 -2.52
N ASP A 249 -3.48 2.14 -3.29
CA ASP A 249 -2.43 3.13 -3.05
C ASP A 249 -2.93 4.21 -2.08
N PHE A 250 -2.21 4.38 -0.97
CA PHE A 250 -2.46 5.42 0.03
C PHE A 250 -1.50 6.58 -0.12
N SER A 251 -1.84 7.73 0.48
CA SER A 251 -1.04 8.95 0.37
C SER A 251 0.38 8.77 0.91
N GLY A 252 1.36 8.77 0.01
CA GLY A 252 2.78 8.52 0.30
C GLY A 252 3.67 9.77 0.26
N ASN A 253 4.95 9.55 -0.09
CA ASN A 253 5.96 10.59 -0.34
C ASN A 253 6.01 11.08 -1.80
N ARG A 254 5.15 10.54 -2.67
CA ARG A 254 4.99 10.92 -4.08
C ARG A 254 6.20 10.65 -4.99
N PHE A 255 7.12 9.77 -4.60
CA PHE A 255 8.17 9.27 -5.50
C PHE A 255 7.62 8.41 -6.64
N MET A 256 6.52 7.69 -6.40
CA MET A 256 5.86 6.82 -7.38
C MET A 256 6.69 5.67 -7.96
N THR A 257 7.92 5.42 -7.49
CA THR A 257 8.80 4.32 -7.94
C THR A 257 8.08 2.98 -8.18
N SER A 258 7.32 2.45 -7.22
CA SER A 258 6.62 1.17 -7.42
C SER A 258 5.53 1.22 -8.49
N LEU A 259 4.72 2.28 -8.53
CA LEU A 259 3.67 2.42 -9.56
C LEU A 259 4.32 2.68 -10.93
N GLY A 260 5.40 3.46 -10.97
CA GLY A 260 6.16 3.75 -12.18
C GLY A 260 6.78 2.49 -12.77
N ASN A 261 7.36 1.62 -11.94
CA ASN A 261 7.85 0.31 -12.36
C ASN A 261 6.73 -0.52 -13.03
N VAL A 262 5.58 -0.65 -12.38
CA VAL A 262 4.40 -1.36 -12.93
C VAL A 262 3.91 -0.74 -14.24
N GLU A 263 3.89 0.58 -14.34
CA GLU A 263 3.46 1.30 -15.55
C GLU A 263 4.41 1.07 -16.73
N ALA A 264 5.70 0.87 -16.45
CA ALA A 264 6.72 0.63 -17.47
C ALA A 264 6.94 -0.86 -17.80
N THR A 265 6.69 -1.74 -16.82
CA THR A 265 6.90 -3.19 -16.90
C THR A 265 5.78 -3.87 -16.09
N PRO A 266 4.84 -4.59 -16.73
CA PRO A 266 3.57 -5.00 -16.11
C PRO A 266 3.70 -6.25 -15.23
N TYR A 267 4.68 -6.26 -14.33
CA TYR A 267 4.90 -7.33 -13.37
C TYR A 267 5.07 -6.80 -11.95
N ALA A 268 4.53 -7.54 -10.98
CA ALA A 268 4.76 -7.29 -9.58
C ALA A 268 4.65 -8.56 -8.74
N CYS A 269 5.19 -8.51 -7.54
CA CYS A 269 5.07 -9.55 -6.55
C CYS A 269 4.57 -9.01 -5.22
N LEU A 270 3.93 -9.89 -4.44
CA LEU A 270 3.53 -9.60 -3.08
C LEU A 270 4.09 -10.67 -2.15
N THR A 271 4.56 -10.24 -0.98
CA THR A 271 4.91 -11.14 0.11
C THR A 271 4.17 -10.73 1.37
N PHE A 272 3.45 -11.67 1.96
CA PHE A 272 2.70 -11.49 3.19
C PHE A 272 3.37 -12.29 4.31
N ILE A 273 3.39 -11.74 5.52
CA ILE A 273 4.00 -12.35 6.69
C ILE A 273 3.01 -12.32 7.85
N SER A 274 2.78 -13.46 8.48
CA SER A 274 2.17 -13.51 9.81
C SER A 274 3.27 -13.36 10.85
N PHE A 275 3.33 -12.21 11.51
CA PHE A 275 4.32 -11.99 12.57
C PHE A 275 4.07 -12.87 13.81
N THR A 276 2.85 -13.36 14.02
CA THR A 276 2.50 -14.22 15.17
C THR A 276 2.76 -15.69 14.91
N ARG A 277 2.54 -16.19 13.69
CA ARG A 277 2.73 -17.61 13.32
C ARG A 277 4.05 -17.87 12.61
N GLY A 278 4.56 -16.87 11.90
CA GLY A 278 5.76 -16.95 11.05
C GLY A 278 5.52 -17.44 9.65
N ASP A 279 4.27 -17.61 9.27
CA ASP A 279 3.91 -18.06 7.94
C ASP A 279 4.19 -16.96 6.93
N ILE A 280 4.58 -17.35 5.72
CA ILE A 280 4.93 -16.46 4.63
C ILE A 280 4.27 -16.95 3.35
N LEU A 281 3.52 -16.05 2.72
CA LEU A 281 2.92 -16.28 1.41
C LEU A 281 3.66 -15.41 0.39
N TYR A 282 4.27 -16.06 -0.61
CA TYR A 282 4.95 -15.43 -1.74
C TYR A 282 4.08 -15.52 -2.98
N LEU A 283 3.90 -14.42 -3.69
CA LEU A 283 3.04 -14.31 -4.85
C LEU A 283 3.77 -13.55 -5.96
N THR A 284 3.67 -14.02 -7.21
CA THR A 284 4.10 -13.29 -8.41
C THR A 284 2.93 -13.12 -9.37
N GLY A 285 2.91 -12.07 -10.18
CA GLY A 285 1.83 -11.85 -11.12
C GLY A 285 2.04 -10.73 -12.13
N ASN A 286 1.12 -10.68 -13.10
CA ASN A 286 0.98 -9.54 -13.99
C ASN A 286 0.30 -8.39 -13.25
N ALA A 287 0.81 -7.18 -13.42
CA ALA A 287 0.32 -6.02 -12.69
C ALA A 287 -0.05 -4.86 -13.62
N ARG A 288 -1.11 -4.14 -13.27
CA ARG A 288 -1.45 -2.83 -13.87
C ARG A 288 -1.95 -1.87 -12.81
N ASN A 289 -1.67 -0.59 -12.99
CA ASN A 289 -2.27 0.45 -12.15
C ASN A 289 -3.61 0.89 -12.73
N VAL A 290 -4.60 1.05 -11.85
CA VAL A 290 -5.96 1.48 -12.18
C VAL A 290 -6.24 2.79 -11.47
N TYR A 291 -6.86 3.74 -12.17
CA TYR A 291 -7.02 5.13 -11.70
C TYR A 291 -8.45 5.64 -11.83
N GLY A 292 -8.81 6.61 -10.99
CA GLY A 292 -10.02 7.43 -11.16
C GLY A 292 -11.32 6.62 -11.16
N SER A 293 -12.15 6.79 -12.19
CA SER A 293 -13.45 6.11 -12.30
C SER A 293 -13.33 4.60 -12.39
N GLU A 294 -12.35 4.07 -13.11
CA GLU A 294 -12.11 2.62 -13.20
C GLU A 294 -11.75 2.05 -11.82
N ALA A 295 -10.89 2.74 -11.07
CA ALA A 295 -10.51 2.33 -9.72
C ALA A 295 -11.72 2.32 -8.77
N ARG A 296 -12.57 3.35 -8.85
CA ARG A 296 -13.81 3.47 -8.06
C ARG A 296 -14.86 2.43 -8.44
N ALA A 297 -14.91 2.00 -9.70
CA ALA A 297 -15.81 0.94 -10.15
C ALA A 297 -15.40 -0.42 -9.55
N ILE A 298 -14.10 -0.66 -9.39
CA ILE A 298 -13.56 -1.88 -8.79
C ILE A 298 -13.65 -1.84 -7.26
N MET A 299 -13.18 -0.75 -6.65
CA MET A 299 -13.15 -0.54 -5.21
C MET A 299 -13.73 0.85 -4.93
N PRO A 300 -15.02 0.94 -4.55
CA PRO A 300 -15.65 2.21 -4.25
C PRO A 300 -14.84 3.06 -3.27
N LEU A 301 -14.83 4.37 -3.54
CA LEU A 301 -14.08 5.39 -2.79
C LEU A 301 -12.55 5.32 -2.95
N GLN A 302 -11.99 4.45 -3.80
CA GLN A 302 -10.56 4.36 -4.02
C GLN A 302 -10.17 4.93 -5.40
N ASP A 303 -9.22 5.88 -5.40
CA ASP A 303 -8.83 6.60 -6.63
C ASP A 303 -7.65 5.96 -7.36
N THR A 304 -6.91 5.08 -6.70
CA THR A 304 -5.74 4.42 -7.28
C THR A 304 -5.56 3.04 -6.66
N LEU A 305 -5.45 2.04 -7.52
CA LEU A 305 -5.22 0.64 -7.19
C LEU A 305 -4.06 0.11 -8.03
N THR A 306 -3.34 -0.88 -7.52
CA THR A 306 -2.62 -1.82 -8.37
C THR A 306 -3.40 -3.12 -8.40
N GLU A 307 -3.85 -3.51 -9.59
CA GLU A 307 -4.43 -4.82 -9.88
C GLU A 307 -3.30 -5.79 -10.21
N ILE A 308 -3.30 -6.96 -9.58
CA ILE A 308 -2.26 -7.97 -9.76
C ILE A 308 -2.94 -9.31 -10.00
N PHE A 309 -2.85 -9.82 -11.23
CA PHE A 309 -3.31 -11.15 -11.60
C PHE A 309 -2.22 -12.15 -11.24
N ILE A 310 -2.42 -12.91 -10.16
CA ILE A 310 -1.39 -13.83 -9.65
C ILE A 310 -1.13 -14.96 -10.63
N THR A 311 0.12 -15.21 -11.00
CA THR A 311 0.55 -16.27 -11.93
C THR A 311 1.32 -17.39 -11.24
N GLY A 312 1.70 -17.22 -9.97
CA GLY A 312 2.38 -18.24 -9.18
C GLY A 312 2.42 -17.86 -7.70
N TYR A 313 2.45 -18.86 -6.82
CA TYR A 313 2.61 -18.64 -5.38
C TYR A 313 3.27 -19.82 -4.66
N THR A 314 3.83 -19.52 -3.50
CA THR A 314 4.33 -20.52 -2.55
C THR A 314 3.89 -20.09 -1.14
N PHE A 315 3.33 -21.01 -0.36
CA PHE A 315 2.89 -20.77 1.00
C PHE A 315 3.66 -21.66 1.97
N VAL A 316 4.36 -21.03 2.92
CA VAL A 316 5.23 -21.70 3.88
C VAL A 316 4.81 -21.32 5.30
N GLU A 317 4.51 -22.31 6.13
CA GLU A 317 4.19 -22.10 7.54
C GLU A 317 5.45 -22.07 8.40
N ASN A 318 5.39 -21.33 9.52
CA ASN A 318 6.43 -21.30 10.55
C ASN A 318 7.85 -21.03 10.00
N ALA A 319 7.98 -20.15 9.00
CA ALA A 319 9.23 -19.92 8.27
C ALA A 319 10.10 -18.84 8.92
N LEU A 320 9.54 -17.66 9.18
CA LEU A 320 10.26 -16.51 9.72
C LEU A 320 10.90 -16.84 11.09
N PRO A 321 12.17 -16.58 11.39
CA PRO A 321 12.76 -16.91 12.71
C PRO A 321 12.54 -15.85 13.80
N ALA A 322 11.59 -14.92 13.61
CA ALA A 322 11.24 -13.88 14.57
C ALA A 322 9.71 -13.77 14.73
N ARG A 323 9.21 -13.66 15.96
CA ARG A 323 7.78 -13.69 16.30
C ARG A 323 7.34 -12.48 17.10
N GLN A 324 6.17 -11.97 16.80
CA GLN A 324 5.41 -11.12 17.70
C GLN A 324 4.75 -12.02 18.76
N ILE A 325 5.39 -12.17 19.91
CA ILE A 325 4.86 -12.97 21.04
C ILE A 325 3.89 -12.15 21.90
N GLN A 326 4.16 -10.86 22.07
CA GLN A 326 3.32 -9.96 22.86
C GLN A 326 2.15 -9.40 22.03
N SER A 327 1.02 -9.14 22.68
CA SER A 327 -0.20 -8.66 22.03
C SER A 327 -0.24 -7.15 21.79
N ASP A 328 0.71 -6.40 22.32
CA ASP A 328 0.72 -4.92 22.28
C ASP A 328 1.16 -4.40 20.92
N ILE A 329 0.25 -4.49 19.94
CA ILE A 329 0.42 -3.84 18.64
C ILE A 329 -0.17 -2.43 18.68
N GLN A 330 0.51 -1.48 18.03
CA GLN A 330 -0.06 -0.14 17.82
C GLN A 330 -0.23 0.13 16.32
N PRO A 331 -1.46 0.04 15.79
CA PRO A 331 -1.76 0.36 14.41
C PRO A 331 -1.21 1.73 14.01
N SER A 332 -0.82 1.89 12.75
CA SER A 332 -0.40 3.20 12.27
C SER A 332 -1.57 4.19 12.36
N PRO A 333 -1.38 5.40 12.90
CA PRO A 333 -2.44 6.40 12.94
C PRO A 333 -2.80 6.93 11.54
N TYR A 334 -2.01 6.58 10.52
CA TYR A 334 -2.26 6.95 9.12
C TYR A 334 -3.11 5.90 8.38
N SER A 335 -3.29 4.69 8.91
CA SER A 335 -3.97 3.60 8.20
C SER A 335 -5.46 3.91 7.98
N PRO A 336 -5.91 4.09 6.72
CA PRO A 336 -7.31 4.38 6.43
C PRO A 336 -8.21 3.19 6.78
N PRO A 337 -9.54 3.41 6.89
CA PRO A 337 -10.50 2.32 6.95
C PRO A 337 -10.37 1.36 5.76
N VAL A 338 -10.70 0.09 5.98
CA VAL A 338 -10.71 -0.92 4.91
C VAL A 338 -11.84 -0.60 3.94
N LYS A 339 -11.51 -0.51 2.64
CA LYS A 339 -12.47 -0.41 1.54
C LYS A 339 -12.67 -1.80 0.93
N ARG A 340 -13.90 -2.10 0.54
CA ARG A 340 -14.30 -3.38 -0.08
C ARG A 340 -14.35 -3.24 -1.59
N LEU A 341 -14.20 -4.34 -2.31
CA LEU A 341 -14.48 -4.38 -3.74
C LEU A 341 -15.99 -4.25 -3.99
N ALA A 342 -16.38 -3.70 -5.14
CA ALA A 342 -17.79 -3.61 -5.52
C ALA A 342 -18.45 -5.00 -5.55
N GLU A 343 -17.74 -6.03 -6.02
CA GLU A 343 -18.22 -7.42 -6.04
C GLU A 343 -18.46 -8.03 -4.66
N GLU A 344 -17.89 -7.46 -3.58
CA GLU A 344 -18.12 -7.93 -2.21
C GLU A 344 -19.40 -7.36 -1.59
N VAL A 345 -19.99 -6.34 -2.20
CA VAL A 345 -21.07 -5.55 -1.60
C VAL A 345 -22.38 -5.87 -2.32
N THR A 346 -23.09 -6.91 -1.84
CA THR A 346 -24.31 -7.43 -2.48
C THR A 346 -25.56 -6.54 -2.32
N GLN A 347 -25.53 -5.49 -1.51
CA GLN A 347 -26.74 -4.76 -1.07
C GLN A 347 -26.69 -3.23 -1.15
N THR A 348 -25.64 -2.61 -1.70
CA THR A 348 -25.61 -1.14 -1.81
C THR A 348 -25.98 -0.71 -3.22
N GLN A 349 -27.12 -0.03 -3.37
CA GLN A 349 -27.40 0.76 -4.58
C GLN A 349 -26.40 1.92 -4.62
N MET A 350 -25.22 1.68 -5.17
CA MET A 350 -24.29 2.76 -5.50
C MET A 350 -24.73 3.39 -6.81
N PHE A 351 -24.97 4.70 -6.79
CA PHE A 351 -25.16 5.45 -8.03
C PHE A 351 -23.95 5.27 -8.93
N SER A 352 -24.18 5.01 -10.22
CA SER A 352 -23.12 4.98 -11.23
C SER A 352 -22.34 6.29 -11.21
N SER A 353 -21.02 6.25 -11.46
CA SER A 353 -20.14 7.44 -11.46
C SER A 353 -20.60 8.58 -12.39
N GLU A 354 -21.43 8.28 -13.39
CA GLU A 354 -21.95 9.25 -14.37
C GLU A 354 -23.21 10.00 -13.90
N ARG A 355 -23.88 9.55 -12.82
CA ARG A 355 -25.09 10.19 -12.26
C ARG A 355 -25.01 10.22 -10.73
N GLN A 356 -24.08 10.99 -10.20
CA GLN A 356 -24.06 11.27 -8.76
C GLN A 356 -24.90 12.53 -8.49
N PRO A 357 -26.09 12.37 -7.88
CA PRO A 357 -26.93 13.52 -7.55
C PRO A 357 -26.22 14.40 -6.52
N THR A 358 -26.31 15.72 -6.69
CA THR A 358 -25.82 16.67 -5.68
C THR A 358 -26.86 16.82 -4.57
N ALA A 359 -26.41 17.12 -3.35
CA ALA A 359 -27.29 17.40 -2.22
C ALA A 359 -26.99 18.78 -1.63
N LEU A 360 -28.02 19.64 -1.59
CA LEU A 360 -27.96 20.98 -1.01
C LEU A 360 -28.41 20.92 0.46
N LEU A 361 -27.63 21.47 1.38
CA LEU A 361 -28.03 21.61 2.78
C LEU A 361 -29.12 22.69 2.90
N THR A 362 -30.33 22.31 3.32
CA THR A 362 -31.48 23.23 3.39
C THR A 362 -31.85 23.64 4.80
N ARG A 363 -31.65 22.76 5.79
CA ARG A 363 -31.96 23.05 7.19
C ARG A 363 -31.03 22.35 8.17
N ILE A 364 -30.76 23.00 9.30
CA ILE A 364 -30.04 22.40 10.42
C ILE A 364 -30.90 22.54 11.68
N THR A 365 -31.05 21.45 12.43
CA THR A 365 -31.72 21.43 13.74
C THR A 365 -30.73 20.94 14.79
N ILE A 366 -30.35 21.83 15.71
CA ILE A 366 -29.42 21.50 16.80
C ILE A 366 -30.19 20.80 17.91
N HIS A 367 -29.71 19.62 18.31
CA HIS A 367 -30.26 18.89 19.47
C HIS A 367 -29.37 19.06 20.72
N SER A 368 -28.07 19.20 20.52
CA SER A 368 -27.08 19.48 21.57
C SER A 368 -25.81 20.08 20.96
N PRO A 369 -24.84 20.55 21.76
CA PRO A 369 -23.56 21.06 21.24
C PRO A 369 -22.80 20.09 20.32
N THR A 370 -23.09 18.79 20.41
CA THR A 370 -22.40 17.74 19.64
C THR A 370 -23.34 16.92 18.77
N ILE A 371 -24.64 17.24 18.70
CA ILE A 371 -25.62 16.48 17.91
C ILE A 371 -26.55 17.45 17.18
N ALA A 372 -26.66 17.29 15.87
CA ALA A 372 -27.58 18.06 15.03
C ALA A 372 -28.13 17.20 13.89
N THR A 373 -29.34 17.51 13.43
CA THR A 373 -29.92 16.96 12.21
C THR A 373 -29.71 17.94 11.07
N PHE A 374 -29.16 17.44 9.97
CA PHE A 374 -28.91 18.18 8.74
C PHE A 374 -29.89 17.66 7.68
N GLU A 375 -30.71 18.55 7.13
CA GLU A 375 -31.68 18.23 6.08
C GLU A 375 -31.13 18.66 4.73
N TRP A 376 -31.26 17.76 3.76
CA TRP A 376 -30.67 17.89 2.45
C TRP A 376 -31.74 17.79 1.37
N GLU A 377 -31.57 18.56 0.31
CA GLU A 377 -32.34 18.46 -0.92
C GLU A 377 -31.45 17.98 -2.07
N SER A 378 -31.80 16.84 -2.64
CA SER A 378 -31.12 16.24 -3.77
C SER A 378 -31.55 16.86 -5.10
N SER A 379 -30.62 16.97 -6.05
CA SER A 379 -30.91 17.42 -7.41
C SER A 379 -31.93 16.50 -8.10
N ASP A 380 -31.81 15.19 -7.85
CA ASP A 380 -32.63 14.16 -8.45
C ASP A 380 -33.54 13.51 -7.39
N PRO A 381 -34.73 13.02 -7.76
CA PRO A 381 -35.56 12.24 -6.85
C PRO A 381 -34.82 10.96 -6.42
N LEU A 382 -34.79 10.71 -5.12
CA LEU A 382 -34.16 9.54 -4.51
C LEU A 382 -35.21 8.67 -3.85
N ARG A 383 -35.09 7.35 -3.98
CA ARG A 383 -35.87 6.40 -3.20
C ARG A 383 -35.01 5.91 -2.04
N VAL A 384 -35.12 6.59 -0.90
CA VAL A 384 -34.32 6.31 0.30
C VAL A 384 -35.22 6.09 1.51
N ASP A 385 -34.90 5.07 2.29
CA ASP A 385 -35.62 4.73 3.51
C ASP A 385 -34.80 5.09 4.76
N PRO A 386 -35.44 5.55 5.86
CA PRO A 386 -34.76 5.70 7.14
C PRO A 386 -34.07 4.39 7.56
N GLY A 387 -32.85 4.50 8.07
CA GLY A 387 -32.00 3.35 8.40
C GLY A 387 -31.03 2.94 7.29
N GLN A 388 -31.20 3.41 6.05
CA GLN A 388 -30.22 3.21 4.99
C GLN A 388 -28.99 4.11 5.18
N ALA A 389 -27.88 3.73 4.53
CA ALA A 389 -26.65 4.51 4.55
C ALA A 389 -26.60 5.50 3.38
N ALA A 390 -26.41 6.78 3.68
CA ALA A 390 -26.07 7.82 2.71
C ALA A 390 -24.56 8.02 2.71
N ILE A 391 -23.94 7.99 1.52
CA ILE A 391 -22.52 8.30 1.31
C ILE A 391 -22.46 9.68 0.66
N MET A 392 -21.82 10.64 1.31
CA MET A 392 -21.75 12.02 0.85
C MET A 392 -20.32 12.47 0.62
N ASP A 393 -20.08 13.14 -0.51
CA ASP A 393 -18.79 13.69 -0.93
C ASP A 393 -18.75 15.21 -0.70
N PHE A 394 -17.86 15.66 0.19
CA PHE A 394 -17.71 17.07 0.55
C PHE A 394 -16.54 17.76 -0.15
N ARG A 395 -15.88 17.12 -1.13
CA ARG A 395 -14.81 17.76 -1.93
C ARG A 395 -15.25 19.08 -2.58
N PRO A 396 -16.47 19.23 -3.12
CA PRO A 396 -16.92 20.51 -3.68
C PRO A 396 -16.96 21.66 -2.67
N LEU A 397 -17.20 21.36 -1.38
CA LEU A 397 -17.30 22.36 -0.31
C LEU A 397 -15.93 22.81 0.20
N LEU A 398 -14.94 21.92 0.20
CA LEU A 398 -13.61 22.15 0.75
C LEU A 398 -12.54 22.45 -0.31
N GLY A 399 -12.87 22.28 -1.59
CA GLY A 399 -11.93 22.32 -2.71
C GLY A 399 -11.00 21.09 -2.75
N SER A 400 -10.08 21.10 -3.70
CA SER A 400 -9.04 20.08 -3.78
C SER A 400 -7.98 20.30 -2.71
N ARG A 401 -7.74 19.29 -1.86
CA ARG A 401 -6.70 19.33 -0.83
C ARG A 401 -5.32 19.54 -1.46
N GLN A 402 -4.56 20.51 -0.96
CA GLN A 402 -3.14 20.62 -1.29
C GLN A 402 -2.34 19.44 -0.69
N TYR A 403 -1.41 18.89 -1.46
CA TYR A 403 -0.59 17.76 -1.00
C TYR A 403 0.13 18.11 0.32
N GLN A 404 0.02 17.22 1.30
CA GLN A 404 0.76 17.29 2.55
C GLN A 404 1.41 15.94 2.81
N HIS A 405 2.73 15.94 3.01
CA HIS A 405 3.47 14.71 3.24
C HIS A 405 3.13 14.06 4.59
N MET A 406 3.07 14.81 5.69
CA MET A 406 2.78 14.32 7.05
C MET A 406 1.88 15.31 7.80
N SER A 407 1.12 14.81 8.78
CA SER A 407 0.31 15.64 9.69
C SER A 407 0.39 15.08 11.10
N ALA A 408 1.28 15.64 11.94
CA ALA A 408 1.49 15.13 13.30
C ALA A 408 0.27 15.35 14.21
N ARG A 409 -0.40 16.51 14.08
CA ARG A 409 -1.56 16.87 14.93
C ARG A 409 -2.85 16.15 14.53
N ASN A 410 -3.00 15.79 13.26
CA ASN A 410 -4.17 15.04 12.78
C ASN A 410 -3.78 14.13 11.58
N PRO A 411 -3.22 12.93 11.86
CA PRO A 411 -2.72 12.00 10.84
C PRO A 411 -3.76 11.58 9.79
N ASN A 412 -5.04 11.47 10.20
CA ASN A 412 -6.14 11.07 9.32
C ASN A 412 -6.33 12.04 8.15
N LEU A 413 -5.99 13.32 8.32
CA LEU A 413 -6.11 14.33 7.27
C LEU A 413 -5.35 13.95 5.99
N VAL A 414 -4.26 13.20 6.10
CA VAL A 414 -3.41 12.88 4.94
C VAL A 414 -4.07 11.88 3.98
N ASN A 415 -5.05 11.11 4.47
CA ASN A 415 -5.85 10.16 3.69
C ASN A 415 -7.35 10.48 3.74
N ASP A 416 -7.74 11.66 4.23
CA ASP A 416 -9.15 12.05 4.28
C ASP A 416 -9.64 12.31 2.86
N ASP A 417 -10.56 11.48 2.39
CA ASP A 417 -11.21 11.59 1.08
C ASP A 417 -12.37 12.62 1.09
N PHE A 418 -12.67 13.20 2.25
CA PHE A 418 -13.83 14.05 2.50
C PHE A 418 -15.16 13.36 2.22
N ILE A 419 -15.16 12.03 2.12
CA ILE A 419 -16.36 11.23 1.93
C ILE A 419 -16.78 10.69 3.30
N ARG A 420 -18.07 10.78 3.60
CA ARG A 420 -18.62 10.31 4.87
C ARG A 420 -19.87 9.49 4.62
N THR A 421 -20.00 8.41 5.40
CA THR A 421 -21.20 7.60 5.43
C THR A 421 -21.97 7.91 6.71
N TRP A 422 -23.26 8.21 6.59
CA TRP A 422 -24.17 8.36 7.71
C TRP A 422 -25.46 7.60 7.47
N THR A 423 -26.18 7.30 8.54
CA THR A 423 -27.51 6.71 8.45
C THR A 423 -28.55 7.80 8.20
N ILE A 424 -29.45 7.55 7.25
CA ILE A 424 -30.62 8.40 6.99
C ILE A 424 -31.55 8.32 8.19
N SER A 425 -31.76 9.46 8.86
CA SER A 425 -32.62 9.54 10.04
C SER A 425 -34.09 9.75 9.68
N SER A 426 -34.36 10.40 8.56
CA SER A 426 -35.70 10.58 8.01
C SER A 426 -35.64 10.81 6.50
N ALA A 427 -36.67 10.39 5.80
CA ALA A 427 -36.94 10.69 4.40
C ALA A 427 -38.44 11.00 4.26
N SER A 428 -38.89 11.52 3.11
CA SER A 428 -40.33 11.61 2.83
C SER A 428 -40.97 10.19 2.82
N PRO A 429 -42.32 10.07 2.78
CA PRO A 429 -43.00 8.80 3.06
C PRO A 429 -42.42 7.60 2.30
N PRO A 430 -42.39 6.41 2.94
CA PRO A 430 -41.98 5.18 2.27
C PRO A 430 -42.74 5.04 0.95
N GLU A 431 -42.04 4.62 -0.10
CA GLU A 431 -42.59 4.36 -1.45
C GLU A 431 -42.74 5.56 -2.41
N ALA A 432 -42.49 6.80 -1.98
CA ALA A 432 -42.44 7.96 -2.89
C ALA A 432 -40.99 8.35 -3.21
N GLU A 433 -40.70 8.67 -4.48
CA GLU A 433 -39.45 9.35 -4.82
C GLU A 433 -39.44 10.72 -4.14
N SER A 434 -38.39 10.99 -3.38
CA SER A 434 -38.25 12.26 -2.66
C SER A 434 -36.90 12.90 -2.94
N LYS A 435 -36.93 14.22 -3.05
CA LYS A 435 -35.71 15.01 -3.09
C LYS A 435 -35.17 15.28 -1.69
N THR A 436 -35.92 15.06 -0.61
CA THR A 436 -35.51 15.45 0.73
C THR A 436 -35.20 14.26 1.63
N PHE A 437 -34.09 14.37 2.36
CA PHE A 437 -33.67 13.41 3.38
C PHE A 437 -32.90 14.12 4.49
N SER A 438 -32.83 13.51 5.67
CA SER A 438 -32.12 14.07 6.81
C SER A 438 -31.11 13.09 7.39
N LEU A 439 -30.02 13.65 7.90
CA LEU A 439 -28.95 12.93 8.57
C LEU A 439 -28.78 13.49 9.98
N THR A 440 -28.97 12.65 11.00
CA THR A 440 -28.63 13.01 12.38
C THR A 440 -27.17 12.68 12.64
N ILE A 441 -26.35 13.71 12.83
CA ILE A 441 -24.89 13.62 12.89
C ILE A 441 -24.42 14.03 14.27
N ARG A 442 -23.52 13.22 14.83
CA ARG A 442 -22.73 13.59 16.01
C ARG A 442 -21.40 14.21 15.59
N GLU A 443 -21.03 15.33 16.20
CA GLU A 443 -19.72 15.92 15.99
C GLU A 443 -18.63 14.95 16.46
N LYS A 444 -17.70 14.64 15.55
CA LYS A 444 -16.48 13.92 15.90
C LYS A 444 -15.38 14.94 16.15
N GLN A 445 -14.89 15.02 17.39
CA GLN A 445 -13.79 15.90 17.76
C GLN A 445 -12.57 15.66 16.82
N GLY A 446 -12.06 16.74 16.23
CA GLY A 446 -10.96 16.69 15.25
C GLY A 446 -11.33 16.14 13.87
N GLY A 447 -12.61 15.87 13.61
CA GLY A 447 -13.12 15.45 12.31
C GLY A 447 -13.32 16.64 11.37
N THR A 448 -12.72 16.59 10.18
CA THR A 448 -12.78 17.68 9.18
C THR A 448 -14.21 18.05 8.80
N ILE A 449 -15.00 17.07 8.37
CA ILE A 449 -16.35 17.31 7.84
C ILE A 449 -17.34 17.65 8.96
N THR A 450 -17.34 16.87 10.04
CA THR A 450 -18.27 17.13 11.15
C THR A 450 -17.97 18.47 11.83
N GLY A 451 -16.70 18.83 12.02
CA GLY A 451 -16.34 20.15 12.57
C GLY A 451 -16.78 21.29 11.64
N LEU A 452 -16.63 21.14 10.32
CA LEU A 452 -17.10 22.13 9.35
C LEU A 452 -18.63 22.28 9.38
N LEU A 453 -19.36 21.17 9.40
CA LEU A 453 -20.82 21.14 9.47
C LEU A 453 -21.35 21.81 10.74
N PHE A 454 -20.70 21.60 11.89
CA PHE A 454 -21.07 22.26 13.14
C PHE A 454 -20.63 23.74 13.19
N ASN A 455 -19.54 24.10 12.50
CA ASN A 455 -19.12 25.51 12.36
C ASN A 455 -19.97 26.31 11.36
N THR A 456 -20.77 25.68 10.51
CA THR A 456 -21.68 26.37 9.57
C THR A 456 -23.00 26.78 10.24
N VAL A 457 -23.32 26.18 11.38
CA VAL A 457 -24.54 26.42 12.17
C VAL A 457 -24.74 27.90 12.58
N PRO A 458 -23.72 28.63 13.06
CA PRO A 458 -23.89 30.02 13.47
C PRO A 458 -24.24 30.96 12.31
N PHE A 459 -23.80 30.66 11.08
CA PHE A 459 -24.03 31.52 9.92
C PHE A 459 -25.48 31.50 9.41
N ILE A 460 -26.26 30.48 9.78
CA ILE A 460 -27.67 30.33 9.36
C ILE A 460 -28.64 30.90 10.43
N THR A 461 -28.16 31.22 11.64
CA THR A 461 -29.04 31.41 12.82
C THR A 461 -29.03 32.79 13.46
N SER A 462 -28.20 33.74 13.05
CA SER A 462 -28.18 35.07 13.69
C SER A 462 -27.92 36.23 12.73
N HIS A 463 -28.93 37.08 12.56
CA HIS A 463 -28.81 38.45 12.07
C HIS A 463 -29.60 39.36 13.02
N HIS A 464 -29.07 40.54 13.34
CA HIS A 464 -29.81 41.51 14.15
C HIS A 464 -30.96 42.10 13.33
N LEU A 465 -32.19 41.90 13.80
CA LEU A 465 -33.37 42.56 13.26
C LEU A 465 -33.44 43.96 13.88
N ILE A 466 -33.12 44.99 13.11
CA ILE A 466 -33.38 46.39 13.49
C ILE A 466 -34.66 46.79 12.77
N HIS A 467 -35.75 46.91 13.51
CA HIS A 467 -37.02 47.45 13.03
C HIS A 467 -37.19 48.88 13.58
N GLN A 468 -37.71 49.81 12.75
CA GLN A 468 -38.16 51.13 13.19
C GLN A 468 -39.63 51.12 13.56
#